data_AF-Q31MI2-F1
#
_entry.id   AF-Q31MI2-F1
#
_cell.length_a   1.000
_cell.length_b   1.000
_cell.length_c   1.000
_cell.angle_alpha   90.00
_cell.angle_beta   90.00
_cell.angle_gamma   90.00
#
_symmetry.space_group_name_H-M   'P 1'
#
loop_
_entity.id
_entity.type
_entity.pdbx_description
1 polymer ?
#
loop_
_entity_poly.entity_id
_entity_poly.type
_entity_poly.pdbx_seq_one_letter_code
_entity_poly.pdbx_strand_id
1 'polypeptide(L)'
;MTSTRTAVIALLERYFELSAARAAEVLQQLRSHHPEAWIYPATVEAIYQGRYRWVSIAQILALWQRRGQINCHFSADYERLLLGEVPEQPDRINVETRLPAIAMTLPWVPEQPGEAFVPAQDQSGLTERLYKTLVKAGSDCAG
;
A
#
# COMPACT_ATOMS: atom_id res chain seq x y z
N MET A 1 26.54 -0.94 12.52
CA MET A 1 25.99 -1.79 11.45
C MET A 1 24.84 -2.60 12.06
N THR A 2 23.60 -2.18 11.85
CA THR A 2 22.42 -2.92 12.33
C THR A 2 22.33 -4.23 11.56
N SER A 3 22.26 -5.37 12.24
CA SER A 3 22.16 -6.67 11.58
C SER A 3 20.86 -6.74 10.76
N THR A 4 20.88 -7.35 9.56
CA THR A 4 19.70 -7.51 8.69
C THR A 4 18.50 -8.10 9.44
N ARG A 5 18.75 -9.06 10.34
CA ARG A 5 17.72 -9.64 11.21
C ARG A 5 17.02 -8.59 12.08
N THR A 6 17.81 -7.75 12.74
CA THR A 6 17.31 -6.68 13.63
C THR A 6 16.53 -5.64 12.83
N ALA A 7 17.00 -5.30 11.63
CA ALA A 7 16.29 -4.38 10.74
C ALA A 7 14.92 -4.93 10.33
N VAL A 8 14.83 -6.20 9.92
CA VAL A 8 13.54 -6.81 9.56
C VAL A 8 12.58 -6.84 10.76
N ILE A 9 13.05 -7.21 11.95
CA ILE A 9 12.21 -7.21 13.17
C ILE A 9 11.68 -5.81 13.44
N ALA A 10 12.53 -4.78 13.39
CA ALA A 10 12.11 -3.40 13.61
C ALA A 10 11.06 -2.92 12.59
N LEU A 11 11.19 -3.32 11.32
CA LEU A 11 10.19 -3.00 10.28
C LEU A 11 8.85 -3.70 10.55
N LEU A 12 8.89 -4.98 10.95
CA LEU A 12 7.70 -5.75 11.31
C LEU A 12 6.96 -5.16 12.52
N GLU A 13 7.69 -4.69 13.53
CA GLU A 13 7.09 -4.03 14.68
C GLU A 13 6.47 -2.68 14.31
N ARG A 14 7.21 -1.85 13.58
CA ARG A 14 6.80 -0.46 13.28
C ARG A 14 5.67 -0.36 12.26
N TYR A 15 5.71 -1.17 11.20
CA TYR A 15 4.82 -1.01 10.04
C TYR A 15 3.74 -2.09 9.93
N PHE A 16 3.93 -3.26 10.55
CA PHE A 16 3.00 -4.38 10.46
C PHE A 16 2.28 -4.65 11.79
N GLU A 17 2.47 -3.78 12.79
CA GLU A 17 1.83 -3.83 14.10
C GLU A 17 2.05 -5.18 14.83
N LEU A 18 3.20 -5.82 14.57
CA LEU A 18 3.56 -7.08 15.21
C LEU A 18 4.28 -6.82 16.52
N SER A 19 4.02 -7.64 17.54
CA SER A 19 4.86 -7.65 18.75
C SER A 19 6.24 -8.22 18.43
N ALA A 20 7.26 -7.88 19.23
CA ALA A 20 8.63 -8.40 19.09
C ALA A 20 8.70 -9.93 18.94
N ALA A 21 7.96 -10.64 19.80
CA ALA A 21 7.90 -12.10 19.77
C ALA A 21 7.28 -12.59 18.46
N ARG A 22 6.18 -11.97 18.03
CA ARG A 22 5.51 -12.36 16.78
C ARG A 22 6.33 -12.02 15.54
N ALA A 23 7.03 -10.88 15.54
CA ALA A 23 7.94 -10.49 14.47
C ALA A 23 9.10 -11.49 14.33
N ALA A 24 9.66 -11.95 15.44
CA ALA A 24 10.71 -12.97 15.45
C ALA A 24 10.20 -14.33 14.93
N GLU A 25 8.98 -14.75 15.31
CA GLU A 25 8.33 -15.97 14.80
C GLU A 25 8.07 -15.88 13.28
N VAL A 26 7.50 -14.78 12.81
CA VAL A 26 7.25 -14.54 11.39
C VAL A 26 8.56 -14.58 10.61
N LEU A 27 9.60 -13.91 11.11
CA LEU A 27 10.93 -13.95 10.48
C LEU A 27 11.47 -15.37 10.40
N GLN A 28 11.34 -16.16 11.46
CA GLN A 28 11.77 -17.56 11.47
C GLN A 28 11.00 -18.40 10.44
N GLN A 29 9.69 -18.19 10.34
CA GLN A 29 8.83 -18.85 9.35
C GLN A 29 9.19 -18.46 7.92
N LEU A 30 9.51 -17.19 7.66
CA LEU A 30 9.95 -16.76 6.33
C LEU A 30 11.31 -17.38 5.97
N ARG A 31 12.24 -17.48 6.92
CA ARG A 31 13.56 -18.10 6.74
C ARG A 31 13.51 -19.60 6.48
N SER A 32 12.49 -20.32 6.96
CA SER A 32 12.37 -21.76 6.71
C SER A 32 11.96 -22.09 5.28
N HIS A 33 11.33 -21.14 4.56
CA HIS A 33 10.79 -21.38 3.22
C HIS A 33 11.46 -20.54 2.13
N HIS A 34 12.22 -19.51 2.50
CA HIS A 34 12.78 -18.55 1.57
C HIS A 34 14.25 -18.22 1.90
N PRO A 35 15.07 -17.86 0.88
CA PRO A 35 16.44 -17.40 1.13
C PRO A 35 16.46 -16.17 2.04
N GLU A 36 17.33 -16.17 3.06
CA GLU A 36 17.41 -15.07 4.03
C GLU A 36 17.69 -13.71 3.38
N ALA A 37 18.52 -13.69 2.33
CA ALA A 37 18.84 -12.49 1.57
C ALA A 37 17.63 -11.83 0.89
N TRP A 38 16.53 -12.56 0.70
CA TRP A 38 15.33 -12.06 0.02
C TRP A 38 14.31 -11.47 0.99
N ILE A 39 14.39 -11.81 2.27
CA ILE A 39 13.38 -11.44 3.28
C ILE A 39 13.36 -9.93 3.51
N TYR A 40 14.54 -9.34 3.68
CA TYR A 40 14.66 -7.90 3.88
C TYR A 40 14.10 -7.09 2.70
N PRO A 41 14.56 -7.30 1.44
CA PRO A 41 14.00 -6.56 0.31
C PRO A 41 12.51 -6.84 0.11
N ALA A 42 12.00 -8.05 0.39
CA ALA A 42 10.57 -8.34 0.31
C ALA A 42 9.75 -7.59 1.37
N THR A 43 10.32 -7.39 2.55
CA THR A 43 9.70 -6.61 3.63
C THR A 43 9.59 -5.15 3.22
N VAL A 44 10.67 -4.57 2.68
CA VAL A 44 10.68 -3.19 2.16
C VAL A 44 9.71 -3.03 0.99
N GLU A 45 9.70 -3.98 0.05
CA GLU A 45 8.77 -3.98 -1.09
C GLU A 45 7.30 -4.04 -0.65
N ALA A 46 6.98 -4.83 0.38
CA ALA A 46 5.62 -4.86 0.94
C ALA A 46 5.19 -3.49 1.47
N ILE A 47 6.09 -2.79 2.19
CA ILE A 47 5.82 -1.44 2.70
C ILE A 47 5.69 -0.45 1.53
N TYR A 48 6.57 -0.53 0.53
CA TYR A 48 6.54 0.31 -0.66
C TYR A 48 5.22 0.18 -1.44
N GLN A 49 4.67 -1.04 -1.54
CA GLN A 49 3.37 -1.29 -2.16
C GLN A 49 2.16 -0.92 -1.28
N GLY A 50 2.38 -0.38 -0.07
CA GLY A 50 1.32 -0.03 0.89
C GLY A 50 0.64 -1.26 1.52
N ARG A 51 1.31 -2.41 1.55
CA ARG A 51 0.78 -3.66 2.08
C ARG A 51 1.28 -3.91 3.51
N TYR A 52 0.53 -3.44 4.49
CA TYR A 52 0.90 -3.53 5.92
C TYR A 52 0.53 -4.86 6.61
N ARG A 53 0.16 -5.90 5.84
CA ARG A 53 -0.06 -7.25 6.37
C ARG A 53 1.15 -8.12 6.11
N TRP A 54 1.70 -8.76 7.15
CA TRP A 54 2.91 -9.58 7.06
C TRP A 54 2.79 -10.74 6.06
N VAL A 55 1.57 -11.26 5.85
CA VAL A 55 1.26 -12.28 4.85
C VAL A 55 1.66 -11.84 3.43
N SER A 56 1.65 -10.55 3.15
CA SER A 56 2.06 -9.97 1.86
C SER A 56 3.54 -10.19 1.57
N ILE A 57 4.39 -10.28 2.61
CA ILE A 57 5.83 -10.54 2.45
C ILE A 57 6.04 -11.94 1.86
N ALA A 58 5.31 -12.94 2.39
CA ALA A 58 5.35 -14.31 1.87
C ALA A 58 4.84 -14.39 0.41
N GLN A 59 3.82 -13.60 0.06
CA GLN A 59 3.31 -13.54 -1.31
C GLN A 59 4.34 -12.95 -2.29
N ILE A 60 5.03 -11.88 -1.90
CA ILE A 60 6.12 -11.28 -2.70
C ILE A 60 7.28 -12.28 -2.86
N LEU A 61 7.68 -12.94 -1.77
CA LEU A 61 8.73 -13.96 -1.81
C LEU A 61 8.36 -15.14 -2.72
N ALA A 62 7.13 -15.63 -2.65
CA ALA A 62 6.64 -16.68 -3.53
C ALA A 62 6.65 -16.23 -5.01
N LEU A 63 6.30 -14.98 -5.29
CA LEU A 63 6.35 -14.41 -6.64
C LEU A 63 7.80 -14.35 -7.17
N TRP A 64 8.74 -13.87 -6.35
CA TRP A 64 10.16 -13.83 -6.70
C TRP A 64 10.74 -15.22 -6.88
N GLN A 65 10.33 -16.20 -6.06
CA GLN A 65 10.79 -17.60 -6.19
C GLN A 65 10.33 -18.21 -7.51
N ARG A 66 9.06 -17.99 -7.88
CA ARG A 66 8.54 -18.44 -9.18
C ARG A 66 9.28 -17.82 -10.37
N ARG A 67 9.77 -16.58 -10.21
CA ARG A 67 10.54 -15.87 -11.23
C ARG A 67 12.04 -16.18 -11.19
N GLY A 68 12.53 -16.81 -10.13
CA GLY A 68 13.95 -17.08 -9.90
C GLY A 68 14.81 -15.84 -9.61
N GLN A 69 14.20 -14.66 -9.43
CA GLN A 69 14.93 -13.41 -9.22
C GLN A 69 14.18 -12.46 -8.29
N ILE A 70 14.95 -11.64 -7.57
CA ILE A 70 14.43 -10.51 -6.79
C ILE A 70 13.97 -9.41 -7.75
N ASN A 71 12.82 -8.79 -7.48
CA ASN A 71 12.34 -7.64 -8.24
C ASN A 71 11.79 -6.57 -7.29
N CYS A 72 12.61 -5.56 -7.01
CA CYS A 72 12.30 -4.43 -6.13
C CYS A 72 11.92 -3.20 -6.96
N HIS A 73 10.85 -2.52 -6.56
CA HIS A 73 10.43 -1.23 -7.15
C HIS A 73 10.86 -0.03 -6.29
N PHE A 74 11.25 -0.26 -5.03
CA PHE A 74 11.69 0.80 -4.14
C PHE A 74 13.07 1.39 -4.53
N SER A 75 13.24 2.69 -4.29
CA SER A 75 14.54 3.38 -4.39
C SER A 75 15.37 3.18 -3.12
N ALA A 76 16.70 3.23 -3.22
CA ALA A 76 17.60 3.23 -2.07
C ALA A 76 17.33 4.39 -1.09
N ASP A 77 16.82 5.53 -1.58
CA ASP A 77 16.45 6.65 -0.72
C ASP A 77 15.23 6.33 0.14
N TYR A 78 14.28 5.55 -0.40
CA TYR A 78 13.11 5.08 0.34
C TYR A 78 13.52 4.12 1.46
N GLU A 79 14.47 3.22 1.17
CA GLU A 79 15.03 2.29 2.15
C GLU A 79 15.67 3.03 3.34
N ARG A 80 16.49 4.05 3.07
CA ARG A 80 17.11 4.91 4.10
C ARG A 80 16.06 5.61 4.96
N LEU A 81 15.02 6.16 4.32
CA LEU A 81 13.92 6.81 5.01
C LEU A 81 13.18 5.83 5.95
N LEU A 82 12.94 4.60 5.53
CA LEU A 82 12.29 3.58 6.37
C LEU A 82 13.11 3.22 7.60
N LEU A 83 14.43 3.12 7.44
CA LEU A 83 15.37 2.84 8.53
C LEU A 83 15.53 4.03 9.48
N GLY A 84 15.02 5.21 9.11
CA GLY A 84 15.18 6.44 9.88
C GLY A 84 16.55 7.08 9.71
N GLU A 85 17.29 6.69 8.68
CA GLU A 85 18.51 7.38 8.25
C GLU A 85 18.09 8.66 7.52
N VAL A 86 17.88 9.74 8.28
CA VAL A 86 17.67 11.07 7.73
C VAL A 86 18.98 11.49 7.04
N PRO A 87 18.97 11.84 5.74
CA PRO A 87 20.17 12.41 5.14
C PRO A 87 20.53 13.69 5.89
N GLU A 88 21.78 13.77 6.37
CA GLU A 88 22.36 14.88 7.16
C GLU A 88 22.33 16.26 6.47
N GLN A 89 21.76 16.37 5.27
CA GLN A 89 21.59 17.63 4.58
C GLN A 89 20.16 17.80 4.09
N PRO A 90 19.35 18.64 4.77
CA PRO A 90 18.19 19.23 4.15
C PRO A 90 18.68 20.27 3.16
N ASP A 91 19.24 19.84 2.03
CA ASP A 91 19.28 20.70 0.86
C ASP A 91 17.84 20.87 0.41
N ARG A 92 17.24 21.91 1.00
CA ARG A 92 16.05 22.63 0.59
C ARG A 92 15.40 21.99 -0.62
N ILE A 93 14.41 21.14 -0.39
CA ILE A 93 13.39 20.94 -1.40
C ILE A 93 12.76 22.32 -1.59
N ASN A 94 13.23 23.08 -2.59
CA ASN A 94 12.51 24.24 -3.06
C ASN A 94 11.25 23.69 -3.73
N VAL A 95 10.21 23.51 -2.91
CA VAL A 95 8.83 23.34 -3.35
C VAL A 95 8.39 24.69 -3.92
N GLU A 96 9.02 25.11 -5.03
CA GLU A 96 8.41 26.03 -5.98
C GLU A 96 7.40 25.23 -6.80
N THR A 97 6.58 24.44 -6.11
CA THR A 97 5.34 23.94 -6.67
C THR A 97 4.48 25.19 -6.76
N ARG A 98 4.46 25.80 -7.93
CA ARG A 98 3.27 26.52 -8.40
C ARG A 98 2.13 25.51 -8.43
N LEU A 99 1.61 25.19 -7.26
CA LEU A 99 0.28 24.64 -7.11
C LEU A 99 -0.62 25.68 -7.79
N PRO A 100 -1.39 25.34 -8.84
CA PRO A 100 -2.61 26.11 -9.02
C PRO A 100 -3.31 26.02 -7.67
N ALA A 101 -3.80 27.15 -7.17
CA ALA A 101 -4.56 27.23 -5.94
C ALA A 101 -5.83 26.37 -6.10
N ILE A 102 -5.69 25.05 -5.99
CA ILE A 102 -6.79 24.11 -6.02
C ILE A 102 -7.45 24.26 -4.65
N ALA A 103 -8.35 25.24 -4.59
CA ALA A 103 -9.71 25.04 -4.15
C ALA A 103 -9.89 24.21 -2.87
N MET A 104 -9.12 24.51 -1.81
CA MET A 104 -9.31 23.89 -0.50
C MET A 104 -10.04 24.78 0.52
N THR A 105 -10.55 25.96 0.14
CA THR A 105 -11.25 26.84 1.10
C THR A 105 -12.50 27.53 0.56
N LEU A 106 -12.91 27.28 -0.68
CA LEU A 106 -14.21 27.78 -1.14
C LEU A 106 -15.20 26.60 -1.13
N PRO A 107 -16.30 26.67 -0.36
CA PRO A 107 -17.42 25.78 -0.60
C PRO A 107 -17.80 25.96 -2.08
N TRP A 108 -17.95 24.85 -2.79
CA TRP A 108 -18.42 24.87 -4.18
C TRP A 108 -19.73 25.67 -4.22
N VAL A 109 -19.71 26.81 -4.93
CA VAL A 109 -20.89 27.62 -5.21
C VAL A 109 -21.25 27.38 -6.67
N PRO A 110 -22.47 26.91 -6.99
CA PRO A 110 -22.90 26.81 -8.38
C PRO A 110 -22.88 28.20 -9.01
N GLU A 111 -22.24 28.33 -10.18
CA GLU A 111 -22.10 29.59 -10.91
C GLU A 111 -23.47 30.15 -11.39
N GLN A 112 -24.54 29.34 -11.37
CA GLN A 112 -25.87 29.73 -11.81
C GLN A 112 -26.95 29.35 -10.77
N PRO A 113 -27.82 30.30 -10.34
CA PRO A 113 -28.94 29.98 -9.47
C PRO A 113 -29.97 29.12 -10.22
N GLY A 114 -30.04 27.83 -9.87
CA GLY A 114 -30.95 26.85 -10.48
C GLY A 114 -30.26 25.63 -11.09
N GLU A 115 -28.93 25.58 -11.09
CA GLU A 115 -28.19 24.43 -11.59
C GLU A 115 -28.19 23.31 -10.53
N ALA A 116 -29.17 22.41 -10.64
CA ALA A 116 -29.23 21.21 -9.81
C ALA A 116 -28.00 20.35 -10.08
N PHE A 117 -27.39 19.83 -9.02
CA PHE A 117 -26.33 18.83 -9.12
C PHE A 117 -26.83 17.63 -9.95
N VAL A 118 -26.33 17.49 -11.18
CA VAL A 118 -26.59 16.30 -12.00
C VAL A 118 -25.43 15.34 -11.77
N PRO A 119 -25.58 14.28 -10.96
CA PRO A 119 -24.57 13.24 -10.92
C PRO A 119 -24.40 12.67 -12.34
N ALA A 120 -23.16 12.41 -12.74
CA ALA A 120 -22.82 11.88 -14.05
C ALA A 120 -23.78 10.72 -14.41
N GLN A 121 -24.63 10.93 -15.43
CA GLN A 121 -25.56 9.91 -15.86
C GLN A 121 -24.76 8.69 -16.33
N ASP A 122 -25.06 7.53 -15.75
CA ASP A 122 -24.46 6.25 -16.13
C ASP A 122 -24.89 5.90 -17.56
N GLN A 123 -24.11 6.32 -18.56
CA GLN A 123 -24.37 5.98 -19.97
C GLN A 123 -24.21 4.48 -20.25
N SER A 124 -23.65 3.70 -19.32
CA SER A 124 -23.34 2.28 -19.52
C SER A 124 -24.47 1.35 -19.09
N GLY A 125 -25.46 1.84 -18.33
CA GLY A 125 -26.55 1.03 -17.76
C GLY A 125 -26.06 -0.12 -16.87
N LEU A 126 -24.78 -0.12 -16.48
CA LEU A 126 -24.16 -1.19 -15.72
C LEU A 126 -24.67 -1.21 -14.28
N THR A 127 -24.92 -0.05 -13.69
CA THR A 127 -25.46 0.05 -12.33
C THR A 127 -26.86 -0.56 -12.23
N GLU A 128 -27.73 -0.31 -13.22
CA GLU A 128 -29.09 -0.87 -13.23
C GLU A 128 -29.08 -2.40 -13.47
N ARG A 129 -28.19 -2.92 -14.34
CA ARG A 129 -28.04 -4.37 -14.56
C ARG A 129 -27.51 -5.09 -13.33
N LEU A 130 -26.54 -4.51 -12.63
CA LEU A 130 -25.99 -5.08 -11.40
C LEU A 130 -27.05 -5.07 -10.29
N TYR A 131 -27.79 -3.98 -10.14
CA TYR A 131 -28.87 -3.88 -9.15
C TYR A 131 -29.97 -4.92 -9.39
N LYS A 132 -30.47 -5.08 -10.62
CA LYS A 132 -31.50 -6.09 -10.94
C LYS A 132 -31.01 -7.52 -10.73
N THR A 133 -29.73 -7.79 -10.99
CA THR A 133 -29.14 -9.12 -10.78
C THR A 133 -29.05 -9.47 -9.29
N LEU A 134 -28.64 -8.50 -8.47
CA LEU A 134 -28.53 -8.70 -7.01
C LEU A 134 -29.90 -8.84 -6.34
N VAL A 135 -30.91 -8.07 -6.76
CA VAL A 135 -32.27 -8.18 -6.24
C VAL A 135 -32.92 -9.51 -6.62
N LYS A 136 -32.68 -10.02 -7.84
CA LYS A 136 -33.20 -11.32 -8.27
C LYS A 136 -32.54 -12.49 -7.52
N ALA A 137 -31.23 -12.45 -7.30
CA ALA A 137 -30.50 -13.47 -6.55
C ALA A 137 -30.93 -13.57 -5.06
N GLY A 138 -31.45 -12.48 -4.48
CA GLY A 138 -32.00 -12.50 -3.12
C GLY A 138 -33.40 -13.13 -3.01
N SER A 139 -34.13 -13.25 -4.12
CA SER A 139 -35.52 -13.75 -4.12
C SER A 139 -35.62 -15.26 -4.41
N ASP A 140 -34.60 -15.88 -5.00
CA ASP A 140 -34.58 -17.31 -5.36
C ASP A 140 -34.14 -18.24 -4.19
N CYS A 141 -33.80 -17.69 -3.02
CA CYS A 141 -33.38 -18.47 -1.84
C CYS A 141 -34.46 -18.62 -0.75
N ALA A 142 -35.70 -18.21 -1.03
CA ALA A 142 -36.83 -18.28 -0.10
C ALA A 142 -38.02 -19.09 -0.67
N GLY A 143 -37.72 -20.23 -1.28
CA GLY A 143 -38.70 -21.24 -1.73
C GLY A 143 -38.33 -22.62 -1.21
#